data_AF-G2RBC9-F1
#
_entry.id   AF-G2RBC9-F1
#
_cell.length_a   1.000
_cell.length_b   1.000
_cell.length_c   1.000
_cell.angle_alpha   90.00
_cell.angle_beta   90.00
_cell.angle_gamma   90.00
#
_symmetry.space_group_name_H-M   'P 1'
#
loop_
_entity.id
_entity.type
_entity.pdbx_description
1 polymer ?
#
loop_
_entity_poly.entity_id
_entity_poly.type
_entity_poly.pdbx_seq_one_letter_code
_entity_poly.pdbx_strand_id
1 'polypeptide(L)'
;MPEEDTLENHEALSASRAMEIEVASMKFLRSQTSIPAPRVIDYDMAAENEVGAPYILMEYIHGSVASELRRARSCAPQMFGNSEQDRKFREQMAQIQATLASFRFPQIGSLYYIQETDDFYIGPELQTGKGPWRSSAEYYDDLANYLLKSASSHEELKQSQAYMLPAILRHLMRIHGEEPTGPFRLTNRDFGAHNILVNEDFEIVGVIDFDGVMAAPLEVVAQYPVLSFLETEPPGVVPTLPAAIERVRRTAPRLQEYKELLARFESGEDGKGGSTVSDRLGSTSASVYRGMLAYAQHQDFVNEEWMKACLKMVLDYAEQG
;
A
#
# COMPACT_ATOMS: atom_id res chain seq x y z
N MET A 1 -13.00 -17.81 32.07
CA MET A 1 -13.71 -17.45 30.83
C MET A 1 -13.89 -15.95 30.80
N PRO A 2 -12.97 -15.27 30.12
CA PRO A 2 -13.34 -14.17 29.22
C PRO A 2 -12.40 -14.14 28.00
N GLU A 3 -12.76 -14.75 26.87
CA GLU A 3 -11.96 -14.60 25.62
C GLU A 3 -12.80 -14.53 24.32
N GLU A 4 -14.06 -14.97 24.30
CA GLU A 4 -14.90 -14.88 23.08
C GLU A 4 -15.43 -13.45 22.82
N ASP A 5 -15.89 -12.75 23.87
CA ASP A 5 -16.54 -11.42 23.76
C ASP A 5 -15.58 -10.28 23.36
N THR A 6 -14.26 -10.46 23.57
CA THR A 6 -13.25 -9.44 23.24
C THR A 6 -12.73 -9.52 21.81
N LEU A 7 -12.75 -10.70 21.19
CA LEU A 7 -12.31 -10.91 19.81
C LEU A 7 -13.37 -10.45 18.82
N GLU A 8 -14.64 -10.83 19.04
CA GLU A 8 -15.78 -10.37 18.24
C GLU A 8 -15.91 -8.85 18.27
N ASN A 9 -15.72 -8.23 19.43
CA ASN A 9 -15.78 -6.78 19.59
C ASN A 9 -14.60 -6.05 18.91
N HIS A 10 -13.40 -6.67 18.86
CA HIS A 10 -12.25 -6.09 18.18
C HIS A 10 -12.35 -6.21 16.64
N GLU A 11 -12.94 -7.29 16.12
CA GLU A 11 -13.24 -7.46 14.69
C GLU A 11 -14.37 -6.53 14.23
N ALA A 12 -15.41 -6.37 15.05
CA ALA A 12 -16.47 -5.40 14.79
C ALA A 12 -15.94 -3.95 14.79
N LEU A 13 -15.08 -3.60 15.76
CA LEU A 13 -14.41 -2.30 15.80
C LEU A 13 -13.47 -2.07 14.61
N SER A 14 -12.80 -3.11 14.11
CA SER A 14 -11.97 -2.98 12.90
C SER A 14 -12.81 -2.82 11.64
N ALA A 15 -13.95 -3.50 11.54
CA ALA A 15 -14.88 -3.35 10.41
C ALA A 15 -15.49 -1.94 10.37
N SER A 16 -15.96 -1.42 11.50
CA SER A 16 -16.49 -0.04 11.58
C SER A 16 -15.43 1.00 11.18
N ARG A 17 -14.19 0.84 11.68
CA ARG A 17 -13.09 1.75 11.32
C ARG A 17 -12.72 1.67 9.84
N ALA A 18 -12.71 0.47 9.26
CA ALA A 18 -12.47 0.31 7.82
C ALA A 18 -13.52 1.07 7.01
N MET A 19 -14.80 0.97 7.38
CA MET A 19 -15.89 1.71 6.73
C MET A 19 -15.76 3.24 6.89
N GLU A 20 -15.36 3.73 8.07
CA GLU A 20 -15.10 5.15 8.29
C GLU A 20 -13.98 5.68 7.38
N ILE A 21 -12.89 4.93 7.26
CA ILE A 21 -11.75 5.28 6.40
C ILE A 21 -12.15 5.22 4.92
N GLU A 22 -12.92 4.21 4.52
CA GLU A 22 -13.46 4.05 3.17
C GLU A 22 -14.29 5.28 2.76
N VAL A 23 -15.26 5.67 3.60
CA VAL A 23 -16.14 6.84 3.35
C VAL A 23 -15.34 8.14 3.33
N ALA A 24 -14.44 8.33 4.29
CA ALA A 24 -13.59 9.53 4.37
C ALA A 24 -12.72 9.66 3.11
N SER A 25 -12.13 8.56 2.66
CA SER A 25 -11.26 8.53 1.49
C SER A 25 -12.01 8.81 0.20
N MET A 26 -13.18 8.19 -0.02
CA MET A 26 -14.02 8.52 -1.18
C MET A 26 -14.42 10.00 -1.21
N LYS A 27 -14.84 10.56 -0.07
CA LYS A 27 -15.18 11.99 0.06
C LYS A 27 -13.97 12.89 -0.20
N PHE A 28 -12.80 12.55 0.33
CA PHE A 28 -11.57 13.31 0.13
C PHE A 28 -11.16 13.32 -1.33
N LEU A 29 -11.08 12.15 -1.98
CA LEU A 29 -10.65 12.05 -3.37
C LEU A 29 -11.59 12.79 -4.31
N ARG A 30 -12.90 12.71 -4.07
CA ARG A 30 -13.91 13.43 -4.87
C ARG A 30 -13.86 14.94 -4.70
N SER A 31 -13.52 15.42 -3.52
CA SER A 31 -13.48 16.86 -3.22
C SER A 31 -12.14 17.51 -3.59
N GLN A 32 -11.03 16.77 -3.48
CA GLN A 32 -9.68 17.31 -3.62
C GLN A 32 -8.98 16.92 -4.92
N THR A 33 -9.48 15.94 -5.68
CA THR A 33 -8.78 15.40 -6.86
C THR A 33 -9.71 15.13 -8.03
N SER A 34 -9.12 14.82 -9.19
CA SER A 34 -9.82 14.26 -10.35
C SER A 34 -9.80 12.72 -10.39
N ILE A 35 -9.27 12.05 -9.36
CA ILE A 35 -9.25 10.58 -9.29
C ILE A 35 -10.70 10.08 -9.25
N PRO A 36 -11.09 9.15 -10.13
CA PRO A 36 -12.46 8.68 -10.20
C PRO A 36 -12.76 7.74 -9.01
N ALA A 37 -13.30 8.28 -7.93
CA ALA A 37 -13.82 7.50 -6.80
C ALA A 37 -15.37 7.51 -6.79
N PRO A 38 -16.04 6.48 -6.24
CA PRO A 38 -17.49 6.48 -6.08
C PRO A 38 -17.95 7.64 -5.20
N ARG A 39 -19.09 8.26 -5.52
CA ARG A 39 -19.72 9.23 -4.61
C ARG A 39 -20.53 8.48 -3.56
N VAL A 40 -20.22 8.72 -2.29
CA VAL A 40 -21.06 8.29 -1.18
C VAL A 40 -22.40 9.04 -1.23
N ILE A 41 -23.49 8.28 -1.26
CA ILE A 41 -24.88 8.77 -1.27
C ILE A 41 -25.41 8.80 0.16
N ASP A 42 -25.22 7.70 0.89
CA ASP A 42 -25.64 7.54 2.27
C ASP A 42 -24.78 6.46 2.94
N TYR A 43 -24.70 6.44 4.26
CA TYR A 43 -24.02 5.39 5.02
C TYR A 43 -24.47 5.39 6.48
N ASP A 44 -24.45 4.22 7.10
CA ASP A 44 -24.66 4.07 8.53
C ASP A 44 -23.69 3.00 9.05
N MET A 45 -22.97 3.32 10.12
CA MET A 45 -22.00 2.42 10.74
C MET A 45 -22.60 1.57 11.86
N ALA A 46 -23.78 1.94 12.36
CA ALA A 46 -24.47 1.19 13.39
C ALA A 46 -25.20 -0.01 12.79
N ALA A 47 -25.28 -1.11 13.55
CA ALA A 47 -26.16 -2.23 13.17
C ALA A 47 -27.63 -1.90 13.50
N GLU A 48 -27.86 -0.97 14.43
CA GLU A 48 -29.15 -0.50 14.90
C GLU A 48 -29.80 0.53 13.95
N ASN A 49 -29.88 0.20 12.67
CA ASN A 49 -30.52 1.01 11.64
C ASN A 49 -31.66 0.23 10.94
N GLU A 50 -32.42 0.88 10.04
CA GLU A 50 -33.57 0.24 9.35
C GLU A 50 -33.18 -0.96 8.46
N VAL A 51 -31.92 -1.05 8.03
CA VAL A 51 -31.37 -2.15 7.23
C VAL A 51 -30.95 -3.32 8.14
N GLY A 52 -30.68 -3.06 9.42
CA GLY A 52 -30.23 -4.05 10.42
C GLY A 52 -28.75 -4.44 10.30
N ALA A 53 -27.96 -3.66 9.55
CA ALA A 53 -26.52 -3.88 9.38
C ALA A 53 -25.83 -2.57 8.95
N PRO A 54 -24.53 -2.40 9.27
CA PRO A 54 -23.74 -1.31 8.72
C PRO A 54 -23.73 -1.33 7.18
N TYR A 55 -23.82 -0.17 6.54
CA TYR A 55 -23.84 -0.07 5.08
C TYR A 55 -23.18 1.21 4.56
N ILE A 56 -22.74 1.14 3.31
CA ILE A 56 -22.35 2.30 2.49
C ILE A 56 -23.15 2.22 1.19
N LEU A 57 -23.97 3.24 0.92
CA LEU A 57 -24.66 3.43 -0.34
C LEU A 57 -23.87 4.44 -1.19
N MET A 58 -23.49 4.06 -2.40
CA MET A 58 -22.64 4.86 -3.26
C MET A 58 -23.00 4.75 -4.74
N GLU A 59 -22.49 5.66 -5.56
CA GLU A 59 -22.61 5.59 -7.02
C GLU A 59 -21.97 4.31 -7.58
N TYR A 60 -22.68 3.66 -8.49
CA TYR A 60 -22.11 2.56 -9.25
C TYR A 60 -21.25 3.08 -10.40
N ILE A 61 -19.98 2.68 -10.46
CA ILE A 61 -19.09 2.98 -11.57
C ILE A 61 -19.15 1.84 -12.58
N HIS A 62 -19.60 2.14 -13.81
CA HIS A 62 -19.59 1.19 -14.90
C HIS A 62 -18.16 0.93 -15.39
N GLY A 63 -17.59 -0.21 -15.00
CA GLY A 63 -16.27 -0.68 -15.43
C GLY A 63 -16.01 -2.12 -15.01
N SER A 64 -14.95 -2.71 -15.56
CA SER A 64 -14.45 -4.03 -15.14
C SER A 64 -13.18 -3.88 -14.34
N VAL A 65 -12.92 -4.76 -13.37
CA VAL A 65 -11.63 -4.79 -12.67
C VAL A 65 -10.51 -5.08 -13.68
N ALA A 66 -9.44 -4.30 -13.69
CA ALA A 66 -8.39 -4.38 -14.71
C ALA A 66 -7.74 -5.77 -14.79
N SER A 67 -7.46 -6.39 -13.64
CA SER A 67 -6.92 -7.75 -13.56
C SER A 67 -7.87 -8.80 -14.15
N GLU A 68 -9.19 -8.63 -13.96
CA GLU A 68 -10.22 -9.53 -14.47
C GLU A 68 -10.45 -9.36 -15.97
N LEU A 69 -10.56 -8.11 -16.45
CA LEU A 69 -10.74 -7.83 -17.89
C LEU A 69 -9.55 -8.35 -18.70
N ARG A 70 -8.33 -8.15 -18.18
CA ARG A 70 -7.10 -8.72 -18.75
C ARG A 70 -7.20 -10.23 -18.92
N ARG A 71 -7.64 -10.93 -17.86
CA ARG A 71 -7.80 -12.39 -17.87
C ARG A 71 -8.88 -12.82 -18.86
N ALA A 72 -10.03 -12.16 -18.85
CA ALA A 72 -11.15 -12.46 -19.75
C ALA A 72 -10.76 -12.31 -21.23
N ARG A 73 -9.93 -11.30 -21.55
CA ARG A 73 -9.43 -11.05 -22.90
C ARG A 73 -8.19 -11.85 -23.28
N SER A 74 -7.69 -12.71 -22.39
CA SER A 74 -6.46 -13.49 -22.62
C SER A 74 -5.29 -12.62 -23.11
N CYS A 75 -5.12 -11.44 -22.50
CA CYS A 75 -4.07 -10.51 -22.90
C CYS A 75 -2.67 -11.15 -22.79
N ALA A 76 -1.73 -10.62 -23.56
CA ALA A 76 -0.34 -11.07 -23.54
C ALA A 76 0.24 -11.09 -22.10
N PRO A 77 1.23 -11.96 -21.82
CA PRO A 77 1.86 -12.03 -20.52
C PRO A 77 2.32 -10.66 -20.03
N GLN A 78 1.90 -10.32 -18.80
CA GLN A 78 2.25 -9.06 -18.13
C GLN A 78 1.79 -7.77 -18.85
N MET A 79 0.76 -7.83 -19.68
CA MET A 79 0.18 -6.66 -20.36
C MET A 79 -1.29 -6.48 -20.05
N PHE A 80 -1.73 -5.23 -19.93
CA PHE A 80 -3.13 -4.80 -19.90
C PHE A 80 -3.56 -4.35 -21.31
N GLY A 81 -4.25 -5.22 -22.04
CA GLY A 81 -4.64 -4.94 -23.43
C GLY A 81 -3.48 -5.08 -24.43
N ASN A 82 -3.48 -4.24 -25.47
CA ASN A 82 -2.36 -4.09 -26.41
C ASN A 82 -1.28 -3.12 -25.87
N SER A 83 -0.20 -2.91 -26.62
CA SER A 83 0.92 -2.06 -26.17
C SER A 83 0.54 -0.61 -25.86
N GLU A 84 -0.35 0.00 -26.65
CA GLU A 84 -0.80 1.38 -26.39
C GLU A 84 -1.74 1.45 -25.17
N GLN A 85 -2.60 0.45 -25.01
CA GLN A 85 -3.49 0.32 -23.85
C GLN A 85 -2.70 0.13 -22.55
N ASP A 86 -1.69 -0.75 -22.54
CA ASP A 86 -0.83 -0.99 -21.38
C ASP A 86 -0.05 0.27 -20.99
N ARG A 87 0.49 0.99 -21.99
CA ARG A 87 1.21 2.26 -21.78
C ARG A 87 0.29 3.30 -21.14
N LYS A 88 -0.91 3.53 -21.68
CA LYS A 88 -1.90 4.47 -21.14
C LYS A 88 -2.33 4.08 -19.71
N PHE A 89 -2.62 2.80 -19.49
CA PHE A 89 -3.03 2.29 -18.19
C PHE A 89 -1.97 2.56 -17.12
N ARG A 90 -0.70 2.24 -17.41
CA ARG A 90 0.42 2.51 -16.49
C ARG A 90 0.65 4.00 -16.27
N GLU A 91 0.48 4.81 -17.31
CA GLU A 91 0.56 6.27 -17.22
C GLU A 91 -0.52 6.83 -16.28
N GLN A 92 -1.78 6.36 -16.38
CA GLN A 92 -2.85 6.74 -15.47
C GLN A 92 -2.61 6.24 -14.03
N MET A 93 -2.08 5.03 -13.83
CA MET A 93 -1.71 4.56 -12.50
C MET A 93 -0.62 5.44 -11.85
N ALA A 94 0.43 5.78 -12.61
CA ALA A 94 1.49 6.66 -12.13
C ALA A 94 0.94 8.05 -11.80
N GLN A 95 0.02 8.58 -12.61
CA GLN A 95 -0.67 9.83 -12.32
C GLN A 95 -1.44 9.77 -11.00
N ILE A 96 -2.23 8.72 -10.77
CA ILE A 96 -2.98 8.53 -9.51
C ILE A 96 -2.03 8.49 -8.32
N GLN A 97 -0.94 7.71 -8.40
CA GLN A 97 0.04 7.61 -7.33
C GLN A 97 0.69 8.97 -7.04
N ALA A 98 1.08 9.73 -8.06
CA ALA A 98 1.64 11.08 -7.89
C ALA A 98 0.63 12.05 -7.27
N THR A 99 -0.62 12.03 -7.73
CA THR A 99 -1.70 12.89 -7.19
C THR A 99 -1.99 12.59 -5.72
N LEU A 100 -2.07 11.31 -5.32
CA LEU A 100 -2.21 10.97 -3.89
C LEU A 100 -0.98 11.47 -3.11
N ALA A 101 0.21 11.16 -3.63
CA ALA A 101 1.45 11.53 -2.98
C ALA A 101 1.69 13.04 -2.89
N SER A 102 0.93 13.90 -3.59
CA SER A 102 1.04 15.37 -3.50
C SER A 102 0.43 15.92 -2.20
N PHE A 103 -0.52 15.23 -1.58
CA PHE A 103 -1.08 15.61 -0.30
C PHE A 103 -0.09 15.34 0.84
N ARG A 104 0.17 16.37 1.67
CA ARG A 104 1.12 16.33 2.79
C ARG A 104 0.41 16.48 4.13
N PHE A 105 0.77 15.63 5.09
CA PHE A 105 0.22 15.64 6.44
C PHE A 105 1.33 15.66 7.50
N PRO A 106 1.08 16.27 8.67
CA PRO A 106 2.06 16.36 9.76
C PRO A 106 2.17 15.06 10.58
N GLN A 107 1.26 14.10 10.37
CA GLN A 107 1.21 12.85 11.12
C GLN A 107 1.00 11.66 10.18
N ILE A 108 1.42 10.49 10.63
CA ILE A 108 1.17 9.18 10.01
C ILE A 108 -0.13 8.63 10.57
N GLY A 109 -0.99 8.08 9.71
CA GLY A 109 -2.25 7.45 10.12
C GLY A 109 -3.31 7.49 9.02
N SER A 110 -4.45 6.85 9.28
CA SER A 110 -5.54 6.78 8.30
C SER A 110 -6.32 8.09 8.21
N LEU A 111 -6.97 8.31 7.07
CA LEU A 111 -7.78 9.49 6.82
C LEU A 111 -9.19 9.31 7.38
N TYR A 112 -9.64 10.27 8.17
CA TYR A 112 -10.98 10.32 8.75
C TYR A 112 -11.69 11.60 8.34
N TYR A 113 -13.02 11.59 8.45
CA TYR A 113 -13.91 12.69 8.04
C TYR A 113 -14.80 13.15 9.20
N ILE A 114 -14.92 14.46 9.36
CA ILE A 114 -15.76 15.11 10.36
C ILE A 114 -17.00 15.67 9.66
N GLN A 115 -18.15 15.06 9.92
CA GLN A 115 -19.39 15.39 9.23
C GLN A 115 -19.92 16.78 9.57
N GLU A 116 -19.68 17.27 10.80
CA GLU A 116 -20.17 18.56 11.28
C GLU A 116 -19.47 19.74 10.60
N THR A 117 -18.20 19.58 10.27
CA THR A 117 -17.35 20.65 9.72
C THR A 117 -17.00 20.44 8.25
N ASP A 118 -17.37 19.30 7.68
CA ASP A 118 -16.97 18.87 6.33
C ASP A 118 -15.43 18.90 6.16
N ASP A 119 -14.70 18.42 7.17
CA ASP A 119 -13.23 18.47 7.24
C ASP A 119 -12.62 17.08 7.41
N PHE A 120 -11.33 16.98 7.14
CA PHE A 120 -10.57 15.73 7.20
C PHE A 120 -9.43 15.80 8.21
N TYR A 121 -9.16 14.70 8.89
CA TYR A 121 -8.03 14.61 9.82
C TYR A 121 -7.34 13.25 9.74
N ILE A 122 -6.10 13.20 10.23
CA ILE A 122 -5.34 11.97 10.34
C ILE A 122 -5.53 11.38 11.73
N GLY A 123 -6.08 10.16 11.77
CA GLY A 123 -6.37 9.41 12.99
C GLY A 123 -5.54 8.13 13.10
N PRO A 124 -5.90 7.22 14.02
CA PRO A 124 -5.27 5.91 14.11
C PRO A 124 -5.33 5.15 12.78
N GLU A 125 -4.27 4.43 12.44
CA GLU A 125 -4.26 3.56 11.27
C GLU A 125 -5.09 2.29 11.51
N LEU A 126 -5.62 1.73 10.43
CA LEU A 126 -6.41 0.50 10.49
C LEU A 126 -5.63 -0.73 10.98
N GLN A 127 -4.40 -0.95 10.48
CA GLN A 127 -3.68 -2.22 10.67
C GLN A 127 -3.21 -2.43 12.11
N THR A 128 -2.43 -1.50 12.66
CA THR A 128 -1.99 -1.58 14.06
C THR A 128 -3.07 -1.12 15.05
N GLY A 129 -4.10 -0.40 14.59
CA GLY A 129 -5.12 0.22 15.43
C GLY A 129 -4.60 1.38 16.29
N LYS A 130 -3.40 1.89 15.98
CA LYS A 130 -2.65 2.89 16.76
C LYS A 130 -2.35 4.13 15.90
N GLY A 131 -1.71 5.13 16.51
CA GLY A 131 -1.47 6.44 15.91
C GLY A 131 -2.54 7.46 16.31
N PRO A 132 -2.59 8.64 15.67
CA PRO A 132 -1.68 9.09 14.60
C PRO A 132 -0.28 9.42 15.13
N TRP A 133 0.78 8.98 14.44
CA TRP A 133 2.17 9.17 14.88
C TRP A 133 2.79 10.45 14.32
N ARG A 134 3.75 11.01 15.05
CA ARG A 134 4.52 12.19 14.59
C ARG A 134 5.90 11.82 14.02
N SER A 135 6.31 10.57 14.17
CA SER A 135 7.58 10.08 13.64
C SER A 135 7.44 8.71 12.99
N SER A 136 8.22 8.47 11.94
CA SER A 136 8.27 7.15 11.29
C SER A 136 8.83 6.07 12.22
N ALA A 137 9.69 6.45 13.18
CA ALA A 137 10.23 5.53 14.19
C ALA A 137 9.13 4.94 15.09
N GLU A 138 8.20 5.77 15.58
CA GLU A 138 7.06 5.29 16.37
C GLU A 138 6.15 4.38 15.54
N TYR A 139 5.87 4.76 14.29
CA TYR A 139 5.09 3.94 13.36
C TYR A 139 5.73 2.55 13.15
N TYR A 140 7.02 2.49 12.84
CA TYR A 140 7.71 1.21 12.61
C TYR A 140 7.87 0.37 13.87
N ASP A 141 7.96 1.00 15.05
CA ASP A 141 7.95 0.27 16.32
C ASP A 141 6.60 -0.42 16.52
N ASP A 142 5.48 0.28 16.28
CA ASP A 142 4.14 -0.28 16.40
C ASP A 142 3.83 -1.33 15.33
N LEU A 143 4.23 -1.08 14.07
CA LEU A 143 4.07 -2.04 12.98
C LEU A 143 4.84 -3.33 13.22
N ALA A 144 6.11 -3.25 13.65
CA ALA A 144 6.90 -4.44 13.94
C ALA A 144 6.33 -5.25 15.10
N ASN A 145 5.84 -4.57 16.15
CA ASN A 145 5.17 -5.23 17.27
C ASN A 145 3.87 -5.92 16.84
N TYR A 146 3.09 -5.27 15.97
CA TYR A 146 1.89 -5.87 15.38
C TYR A 146 2.22 -7.15 14.59
N LEU A 147 3.23 -7.08 13.70
CA LEU A 147 3.65 -8.23 12.89
C LEU A 147 4.15 -9.41 13.75
N LEU A 148 4.89 -9.13 14.84
CA LEU A 148 5.28 -10.18 15.80
C LEU A 148 4.07 -10.81 16.48
N LYS A 149 3.08 -9.99 16.88
CA LYS A 149 1.86 -10.47 17.51
C LYS A 149 1.02 -11.31 16.54
N SER A 150 0.85 -10.90 15.28
CA SER A 150 0.10 -11.67 14.28
C SER A 150 0.77 -13.01 14.00
N ALA A 151 2.10 -13.05 13.98
CA ALA A 151 2.87 -14.28 13.84
C ALA A 151 2.80 -15.22 15.06
N SER A 152 2.40 -14.72 16.24
CA SER A 152 2.38 -15.53 17.47
C SER A 152 1.28 -16.61 17.48
N SER A 153 0.36 -16.62 16.51
CA SER A 153 -0.58 -17.72 16.31
C SER A 153 -0.01 -18.84 15.41
N HIS A 154 1.14 -18.62 14.76
CA HIS A 154 1.73 -19.54 13.79
C HIS A 154 2.89 -20.32 14.43
N GLU A 155 2.60 -21.54 14.90
CA GLU A 155 3.55 -22.32 15.73
C GLU A 155 4.84 -22.70 14.99
N GLU A 156 4.75 -22.99 13.69
CA GLU A 156 5.90 -23.32 12.84
C GLU A 156 6.83 -22.11 12.67
N LEU A 157 6.27 -20.91 12.47
CA LEU A 157 7.02 -19.68 12.30
C LEU A 157 7.80 -19.32 13.57
N LYS A 158 7.25 -19.57 14.77
CA LYS A 158 7.95 -19.33 16.06
C LYS A 158 9.24 -20.12 16.21
N GLN A 159 9.34 -21.29 15.58
CA GLN A 159 10.52 -22.14 15.63
C GLN A 159 11.55 -21.78 14.55
N SER A 160 11.14 -20.98 13.56
CA SER A 160 12.00 -20.48 12.50
C SER A 160 12.79 -19.25 12.93
N GLN A 161 14.01 -19.11 12.42
CA GLN A 161 14.79 -17.87 12.56
C GLN A 161 14.06 -16.66 11.94
N ALA A 162 13.18 -16.92 10.97
CA ALA A 162 12.38 -15.89 10.32
C ALA A 162 11.41 -15.18 11.27
N TYR A 163 11.10 -15.73 12.45
CA TYR A 163 10.34 -15.04 13.49
C TYR A 163 10.97 -13.69 13.92
N MET A 164 12.29 -13.56 13.76
CA MET A 164 13.02 -12.33 14.09
C MET A 164 12.93 -11.25 13.00
N LEU A 165 12.33 -11.55 11.85
CA LEU A 165 12.25 -10.62 10.72
C LEU A 165 11.70 -9.25 11.08
N PRO A 166 10.57 -9.11 11.79
CA PRO A 166 10.05 -7.77 12.13
C PRO A 166 11.05 -6.93 12.93
N ALA A 167 11.83 -7.55 13.82
CA ALA A 167 12.84 -6.85 14.61
C ALA A 167 14.01 -6.36 13.74
N ILE A 168 14.44 -7.16 12.77
CA ILE A 168 15.51 -6.81 11.83
C ILE A 168 15.04 -5.73 10.86
N LEU A 169 13.84 -5.89 10.27
CA LEU A 169 13.23 -4.92 9.36
C LEU A 169 13.04 -3.56 10.04
N ARG A 170 12.60 -3.55 11.30
CA ARG A 170 12.52 -2.33 12.12
C ARG A 170 13.89 -1.67 12.30
N HIS A 171 14.94 -2.45 12.56
CA HIS A 171 16.30 -1.91 12.65
C HIS A 171 16.76 -1.33 11.32
N LEU A 172 16.53 -2.05 10.21
CA LEU A 172 16.83 -1.59 8.86
C LEU A 172 16.10 -0.28 8.52
N MET A 173 14.85 -0.10 8.99
CA MET A 173 14.13 1.17 8.83
C MET A 173 14.76 2.32 9.62
N ARG A 174 15.32 2.07 10.80
CA ARG A 174 16.01 3.12 11.56
C ARG A 174 17.30 3.60 10.90
N ILE A 175 17.96 2.75 10.11
CA ILE A 175 19.22 3.10 9.43
C ILE A 175 19.02 3.62 7.99
N HIS A 176 17.98 3.15 7.28
CA HIS A 176 17.73 3.51 5.88
C HIS A 176 16.50 4.41 5.66
N GLY A 177 15.63 4.52 6.66
CA GLY A 177 14.46 5.40 6.60
C GLY A 177 14.87 6.86 6.52
N GLU A 178 14.13 7.63 5.73
CA GLU A 178 14.37 9.06 5.56
C GLU A 178 13.12 9.85 5.96
N GLU A 179 13.27 11.17 6.12
CA GLU A 179 12.17 12.06 6.52
C GLU A 179 11.45 11.60 7.82
N PRO A 180 12.18 11.35 8.93
CA PRO A 180 11.63 10.70 10.12
C PRO A 180 10.53 11.48 10.82
N THR A 181 10.39 12.78 10.54
CA THR A 181 9.38 13.69 11.10
C THR A 181 8.46 14.28 10.03
N GLY A 182 8.43 13.68 8.83
CA GLY A 182 7.62 14.13 7.70
C GLY A 182 8.23 15.29 6.90
N PRO A 183 7.43 15.93 6.02
CA PRO A 183 5.99 15.73 5.88
C PRO A 183 5.62 14.35 5.30
N PHE A 184 4.58 13.73 5.85
CA PHE A 184 4.08 12.43 5.39
C PHE A 184 3.16 12.61 4.18
N ARG A 185 3.10 11.62 3.30
CA ARG A 185 2.38 11.71 2.02
C ARG A 185 1.18 10.77 2.02
N LEU A 186 0.07 11.18 1.42
CA LEU A 186 -1.09 10.30 1.28
C LEU A 186 -0.80 9.18 0.27
N THR A 187 -1.22 7.97 0.60
CA THR A 187 -1.14 6.81 -0.30
C THR A 187 -2.30 5.85 -0.01
N ASN A 188 -2.66 5.02 -0.99
CA ASN A 188 -3.42 3.80 -0.73
C ASN A 188 -2.44 2.64 -0.71
N ARG A 189 -2.31 1.97 0.44
CA ARG A 189 -1.37 0.85 0.61
C ARG A 189 -1.72 -0.38 -0.23
N ASP A 190 -2.99 -0.53 -0.63
CA ASP A 190 -3.43 -1.61 -1.51
C ASP A 190 -3.70 -1.12 -2.95
N PHE A 191 -2.98 -0.06 -3.36
CA PHE A 191 -3.05 0.43 -4.74
C PHE A 191 -2.50 -0.62 -5.71
N GLY A 192 -3.36 -1.14 -6.58
CA GLY A 192 -3.02 -2.20 -7.51
C GLY A 192 -4.10 -2.49 -8.55
N ALA A 193 -3.77 -3.30 -9.54
CA ALA A 193 -4.67 -3.56 -10.68
C ALA A 193 -5.97 -4.33 -10.31
N HIS A 194 -6.05 -4.87 -9.08
CA HIS A 194 -7.27 -5.47 -8.53
C HIS A 194 -8.26 -4.43 -7.98
N ASN A 195 -7.79 -3.21 -7.69
CA ASN A 195 -8.58 -2.11 -7.14
C ASN A 195 -8.84 -0.99 -8.16
N ILE A 196 -8.65 -1.29 -9.45
CA ILE A 196 -8.84 -0.36 -10.55
C ILE A 196 -9.92 -0.87 -11.50
N LEU A 197 -10.94 -0.04 -11.71
CA LEU A 197 -11.97 -0.23 -12.72
C LEU A 197 -11.55 0.43 -14.04
N VAL A 198 -11.68 -0.31 -15.13
CA VAL A 198 -11.35 0.14 -16.48
C VAL A 198 -12.52 -0.03 -17.45
N ASN A 199 -12.52 0.77 -18.51
CA ASN A 199 -13.37 0.54 -19.67
C ASN A 199 -12.77 -0.53 -20.60
N GLU A 200 -13.45 -0.79 -21.72
CA GLU A 200 -13.02 -1.75 -22.75
C GLU A 200 -11.67 -1.38 -23.41
N ASP A 201 -11.14 -0.16 -23.21
CA ASP A 201 -9.84 0.28 -23.73
C ASP A 201 -8.74 0.27 -22.66
N PHE A 202 -8.98 -0.33 -21.50
CA PHE A 202 -8.10 -0.28 -20.33
C PHE A 202 -7.84 1.14 -19.80
N GLU A 203 -8.69 2.10 -20.13
CA GLU A 203 -8.63 3.42 -19.53
C GLU A 203 -9.30 3.39 -18.15
N ILE A 204 -8.64 3.96 -17.14
CA ILE A 204 -9.13 3.97 -15.76
C ILE A 204 -10.40 4.82 -15.66
N VAL A 205 -11.49 4.21 -15.18
CA VAL A 205 -12.78 4.85 -14.95
C VAL A 205 -13.19 4.84 -13.48
N GLY A 206 -12.46 4.12 -12.63
CA GLY A 206 -12.72 4.06 -11.19
C GLY A 206 -11.52 3.52 -10.41
N VAL A 207 -11.35 4.03 -9.19
CA VAL A 207 -10.54 3.43 -8.13
C VAL A 207 -11.52 3.01 -7.03
N ILE A 208 -11.31 1.83 -6.47
CA ILE A 208 -12.12 1.26 -5.39
C ILE A 208 -11.21 0.76 -4.28
N ASP A 209 -11.81 0.39 -3.15
CA ASP A 209 -11.13 -0.18 -1.99
C ASP A 209 -10.11 0.79 -1.37
N PHE A 210 -10.61 1.63 -0.47
CA PHE A 210 -9.91 2.76 0.13
C PHE A 210 -9.61 2.59 1.62
N ASP A 211 -9.86 1.43 2.22
CA ASP A 211 -9.56 1.15 3.63
C ASP A 211 -8.05 1.22 3.95
N GLY A 212 -7.21 1.10 2.91
CA GLY A 212 -5.76 1.20 2.95
C GLY A 212 -5.21 2.63 2.85
N VAL A 213 -6.07 3.65 2.74
CA VAL A 213 -5.65 5.05 2.59
C VAL A 213 -5.11 5.61 3.90
N MET A 214 -3.88 6.14 3.84
CA MET A 214 -3.22 6.77 4.99
C MET A 214 -2.17 7.80 4.57
N ALA A 215 -1.89 8.74 5.46
CA ALA A 215 -0.66 9.52 5.41
C ALA A 215 0.50 8.65 5.92
N ALA A 216 1.56 8.53 5.13
CA ALA A 216 2.63 7.57 5.40
C ALA A 216 4.04 8.14 5.12
N PRO A 217 5.10 7.52 5.70
CA PRO A 217 6.48 7.77 5.30
C PRO A 217 6.73 7.54 3.80
N LEU A 218 7.74 8.20 3.24
CA LEU A 218 7.99 8.17 1.80
C LEU A 218 8.25 6.76 1.27
N GLU A 219 8.96 5.91 2.02
CA GLU A 219 9.20 4.51 1.65
C GLU A 219 7.92 3.63 1.64
N VAL A 220 6.87 4.02 2.35
CA VAL A 220 5.55 3.38 2.28
C VAL A 220 4.79 3.84 1.03
N VAL A 221 4.94 5.11 0.65
CA VAL A 221 4.33 5.67 -0.56
C VAL A 221 5.03 5.18 -1.82
N ALA A 222 6.33 4.93 -1.74
CA ALA A 222 7.20 4.49 -2.85
C ALA A 222 7.17 2.97 -3.06
N GLN A 223 5.96 2.42 -3.22
CA GLN A 223 5.74 1.03 -3.62
C GLN A 223 5.25 0.97 -5.07
N TYR A 224 5.63 -0.10 -5.77
CA TYR A 224 5.06 -0.40 -7.08
C TYR A 224 3.63 -0.91 -6.91
N PRO A 225 2.69 -0.55 -7.80
CA PRO A 225 1.30 -1.01 -7.70
C PRO A 225 1.19 -2.53 -7.68
N VAL A 226 0.36 -3.05 -6.77
CA VAL A 226 0.16 -4.49 -6.55
C VAL A 226 -0.52 -5.13 -7.77
N LEU A 227 -0.19 -6.38 -8.07
CA LEU A 227 -0.76 -7.17 -9.19
C LEU A 227 -0.68 -6.46 -10.57
N SER A 228 0.30 -5.58 -10.75
CA SER A 228 0.49 -4.80 -11.98
C SER A 228 1.68 -5.26 -12.83
N PHE A 229 2.27 -6.41 -12.47
CA PHE A 229 3.48 -6.98 -13.09
C PHE A 229 4.74 -6.14 -12.88
N LEU A 230 4.76 -5.37 -11.78
CA LEU A 230 5.87 -4.54 -11.32
C LEU A 230 6.49 -5.11 -10.02
N GLU A 231 6.37 -6.42 -9.80
CA GLU A 231 6.92 -7.07 -8.62
C GLU A 231 8.45 -7.18 -8.71
N THR A 232 9.12 -6.97 -7.59
CA THR A 232 10.57 -7.01 -7.45
C THR A 232 11.00 -8.09 -6.46
N GLU A 233 12.11 -8.77 -6.75
CA GLU A 233 12.71 -9.75 -5.84
C GLU A 233 13.22 -9.09 -4.54
N PRO A 234 13.33 -9.84 -3.42
CA PRO A 234 14.00 -9.35 -2.22
C PRO A 234 15.46 -8.92 -2.54
N PRO A 235 15.99 -7.87 -1.90
CA PRO A 235 17.35 -7.40 -2.16
C PRO A 235 18.41 -8.51 -2.03
N GLY A 236 19.25 -8.65 -3.05
CA GLY A 236 20.34 -9.64 -3.06
C GLY A 236 19.91 -11.09 -3.35
N VAL A 237 18.61 -11.37 -3.49
CA VAL A 237 18.12 -12.66 -3.97
C VAL A 237 18.24 -12.72 -5.48
N VAL A 238 18.95 -13.75 -5.98
CA VAL A 238 19.12 -13.99 -7.41
C VAL A 238 18.25 -15.18 -7.81
N PRO A 239 17.24 -14.99 -8.68
CA PRO A 239 16.41 -16.09 -9.13
C PRO A 239 17.22 -17.15 -9.88
N THR A 240 17.00 -18.41 -9.55
CA THR A 240 17.69 -19.56 -10.18
C THR A 240 16.81 -20.31 -11.17
N LEU A 241 15.48 -20.23 -11.03
CA LEU A 241 14.52 -20.91 -11.90
C LEU A 241 14.39 -20.16 -13.24
N PRO A 242 14.41 -20.84 -14.40
CA PRO A 242 14.30 -20.21 -15.72
C PRO A 242 13.08 -19.29 -15.88
N ALA A 243 11.92 -19.70 -15.34
CA ALA A 243 10.71 -18.89 -15.38
C ALA A 243 10.81 -17.60 -14.55
N ALA A 244 11.50 -17.65 -13.41
CA ALA A 244 11.71 -16.48 -12.55
C ALA A 244 12.76 -15.52 -13.16
N ILE A 245 13.82 -16.06 -13.78
CA ILE A 245 14.80 -15.27 -14.53
C ILE A 245 14.12 -14.53 -15.68
N GLU A 246 13.29 -15.22 -16.46
CA GLU A 246 12.56 -14.60 -17.57
C GLU A 246 11.55 -13.57 -17.09
N ARG A 247 10.85 -13.81 -15.97
CA ARG A 247 9.97 -12.83 -15.32
C ARG A 247 10.74 -11.55 -14.98
N VAL A 248 11.85 -11.67 -14.26
CA VAL A 248 12.67 -10.52 -13.86
C VAL A 248 13.20 -9.76 -15.07
N ARG A 249 13.66 -10.48 -16.11
CA ARG A 249 14.12 -9.87 -17.36
C ARG A 249 13.03 -9.02 -18.04
N ARG A 250 11.79 -9.49 -18.03
CA ARG A 250 10.64 -8.77 -18.63
C ARG A 250 10.14 -7.62 -17.75
N THR A 251 10.25 -7.76 -16.44
CA THR A 251 9.78 -6.75 -15.48
C THR A 251 10.76 -5.58 -15.34
N ALA A 252 12.07 -5.82 -15.39
CA ALA A 252 13.10 -4.80 -15.23
C ALA A 252 12.90 -3.51 -16.06
N PRO A 253 12.68 -3.55 -17.40
CA PRO A 253 12.44 -2.33 -18.17
C PRO A 253 11.15 -1.61 -17.76
N ARG A 254 10.11 -2.35 -17.34
CA ARG A 254 8.83 -1.76 -16.91
C ARG A 254 8.91 -1.06 -15.56
N LEU A 255 9.74 -1.57 -14.64
CA LEU A 255 10.01 -0.87 -13.38
C LEU A 255 10.60 0.51 -13.66
N GLN A 256 11.60 0.56 -14.53
CA GLN A 256 12.25 1.81 -14.92
C GLN A 256 11.28 2.74 -15.65
N GLU A 257 10.50 2.22 -16.60
CA GLU A 257 9.45 2.98 -17.29
C GLU A 257 8.45 3.57 -16.29
N TYR A 258 7.95 2.79 -15.32
CA TYR A 258 7.01 3.28 -14.32
C TYR A 258 7.61 4.39 -13.44
N LYS A 259 8.89 4.27 -13.05
CA LYS A 259 9.61 5.34 -12.34
C LYS A 259 9.65 6.64 -13.16
N GLU A 260 9.91 6.54 -14.46
CA GLU A 260 9.93 7.69 -15.37
C GLU A 260 8.54 8.29 -15.57
N LEU A 261 7.50 7.46 -15.70
CA LEU A 261 6.11 7.91 -15.75
C LEU A 261 5.76 8.73 -14.51
N LEU A 262 6.12 8.23 -13.32
CA LEU A 262 5.85 8.88 -12.04
C LEU A 262 6.60 10.21 -11.92
N ALA A 263 7.90 10.24 -12.24
CA ALA A 263 8.73 11.44 -12.19
C ALA A 263 8.17 12.60 -13.04
N ARG A 264 7.56 12.28 -14.20
CA ARG A 264 6.92 13.30 -15.06
C ARG A 264 5.75 14.00 -14.38
N PHE A 265 4.96 13.29 -13.57
CA PHE A 265 3.84 13.87 -12.84
C PHE A 265 4.28 14.62 -11.58
N GLU A 266 5.34 14.16 -10.92
CA GLU A 266 5.91 14.83 -9.75
C GLU A 266 6.61 16.15 -10.10
N SER A 267 7.16 16.28 -11.32
CA SER A 267 7.84 17.50 -11.78
C SER A 267 6.89 18.68 -12.06
N GLY A 268 5.58 18.44 -12.11
CA GLY A 268 4.55 19.43 -12.46
C GLY A 268 3.93 20.17 -11.26
N GLU A 269 4.08 19.65 -10.05
CA GLU A 269 3.49 20.21 -8.82
C GLU A 269 4.59 20.54 -7.81
N ASP A 270 4.86 21.84 -7.61
CA ASP A 270 5.70 22.41 -6.55
C ASP A 270 7.00 21.65 -6.24
N GLY A 271 8.08 22.03 -6.93
CA GLY A 271 9.47 21.72 -6.60
C GLY A 271 9.90 22.26 -5.23
N LYS A 272 9.30 21.75 -4.15
CA LYS A 272 9.71 21.98 -2.77
C LYS A 272 10.65 20.84 -2.39
N GLY A 273 11.92 21.20 -2.25
CA GLY A 273 13.04 20.27 -2.04
C GLY A 273 12.73 19.16 -1.03
N GLY A 274 12.83 17.93 -1.51
CA GLY A 274 12.62 16.68 -0.80
C GLY A 274 12.77 15.53 -1.79
N SER A 275 12.97 14.30 -1.31
CA SER A 275 13.01 13.15 -2.22
C SER A 275 11.62 12.91 -2.81
N THR A 276 11.56 12.62 -4.10
CA THR A 276 10.30 12.26 -4.77
C THR A 276 9.96 10.78 -4.54
N VAL A 277 8.72 10.39 -4.83
CA VAL A 277 8.30 8.99 -4.81
C VAL A 277 9.05 8.22 -5.89
N SER A 278 9.23 8.81 -7.08
CA SER A 278 9.99 8.19 -8.17
C SER A 278 11.46 7.96 -7.84
N ASP A 279 12.12 8.89 -7.13
CA ASP A 279 13.49 8.69 -6.63
C ASP A 279 13.57 7.49 -5.66
N ARG A 280 12.55 7.36 -4.82
CA ARG A 280 12.50 6.36 -3.75
C ARG A 280 12.08 4.96 -4.23
N LEU A 281 11.40 4.86 -5.37
CA LEU A 281 10.96 3.57 -5.92
C LEU A 281 12.15 2.62 -6.13
N GLY A 282 12.06 1.43 -5.53
CA GLY A 282 13.12 0.41 -5.59
C GLY A 282 14.33 0.69 -4.71
N SER A 283 14.30 1.69 -3.82
CA SER A 283 15.36 1.92 -2.84
C SER A 283 15.44 0.76 -1.82
N THR A 284 16.52 0.77 -1.02
CA THR A 284 16.66 -0.13 0.13
C THR A 284 15.52 0.06 1.12
N SER A 285 15.19 1.29 1.52
CA SER A 285 14.08 1.56 2.46
C SER A 285 12.72 1.11 1.93
N ALA A 286 12.40 1.39 0.66
CA ALA A 286 11.18 0.89 0.03
C ALA A 286 11.12 -0.64 0.03
N SER A 287 12.26 -1.30 -0.19
CA SER A 287 12.36 -2.76 -0.13
C SER A 287 12.22 -3.30 1.30
N VAL A 288 12.79 -2.64 2.31
CA VAL A 288 12.59 -3.05 3.72
C VAL A 288 11.10 -2.98 4.08
N TYR A 289 10.37 -1.97 3.61
CA TYR A 289 8.91 -1.90 3.86
C TYR A 289 8.17 -3.04 3.16
N ARG A 290 8.55 -3.34 1.91
CA ARG A 290 8.02 -4.51 1.18
C ARG A 290 8.26 -5.82 1.96
N GLY A 291 9.40 -5.94 2.64
CA GLY A 291 9.68 -7.07 3.53
C GLY A 291 8.71 -7.19 4.69
N MET A 292 8.27 -6.06 5.27
CA MET A 292 7.24 -6.04 6.31
C MET A 292 5.88 -6.50 5.77
N LEU A 293 5.50 -6.05 4.57
CA LEU A 293 4.27 -6.50 3.89
C LEU A 293 4.32 -7.99 3.54
N ALA A 294 5.46 -8.47 3.04
CA ALA A 294 5.64 -9.88 2.70
C ALA A 294 5.55 -10.79 3.93
N TYR A 295 6.12 -10.36 5.07
CA TYR A 295 6.04 -11.11 6.32
C TYR A 295 4.60 -11.30 6.82
N ALA A 296 3.75 -10.29 6.63
CA ALA A 296 2.34 -10.34 7.01
C ALA A 296 1.53 -11.44 6.29
N GLN A 297 2.04 -11.97 5.18
CA GLN A 297 1.41 -13.06 4.43
C GLN A 297 1.70 -14.45 5.02
N HIS A 298 2.56 -14.54 6.04
CA HIS A 298 2.89 -15.79 6.75
C HIS A 298 3.34 -16.96 5.83
N GLN A 299 4.01 -16.65 4.71
CA GLN A 299 4.53 -17.65 3.78
C GLN A 299 5.98 -18.01 4.11
N ASP A 300 6.23 -19.26 4.51
CA ASP A 300 7.54 -19.71 4.99
C ASP A 300 8.67 -19.47 3.99
N PHE A 301 8.50 -19.91 2.74
CA PHE A 301 9.51 -19.72 1.69
C PHE A 301 9.83 -18.24 1.45
N VAL A 302 8.81 -17.38 1.50
CA VAL A 302 8.98 -15.92 1.33
C VAL A 302 9.74 -15.33 2.51
N ASN A 303 9.40 -15.76 3.73
CA ASN A 303 10.06 -15.35 4.96
C ASN A 303 11.54 -15.76 4.97
N GLU A 304 11.89 -16.96 4.51
CA GLU A 304 13.28 -17.39 4.41
C GLU A 304 14.11 -16.53 3.44
N GLU A 305 13.55 -16.21 2.27
CA GLU A 305 14.22 -15.33 1.29
C GLU A 305 14.41 -13.91 1.83
N TRP A 306 13.40 -13.37 2.54
CA TRP A 306 13.53 -12.07 3.20
C TRP A 306 14.54 -12.09 4.35
N MET A 307 14.70 -13.21 5.07
CA MET A 307 15.70 -13.33 6.13
C MET A 307 17.11 -13.23 5.55
N LYS A 308 17.38 -13.91 4.42
CA LYS A 308 18.65 -13.80 3.69
C LYS A 308 18.89 -12.37 3.21
N ALA A 309 17.88 -11.74 2.61
CA ALA A 309 17.97 -10.36 2.13
C ALA A 309 18.27 -9.37 3.28
N CYS A 310 17.59 -9.52 4.42
CA CYS A 310 17.80 -8.68 5.60
C CYS A 310 19.21 -8.82 6.18
N LEU A 311 19.69 -10.05 6.34
CA LEU A 311 21.06 -10.30 6.80
C LEU A 311 22.09 -9.66 5.86
N LYS A 312 21.89 -9.78 4.55
CA LYS A 312 22.76 -9.11 3.57
C LYS A 312 22.74 -7.60 3.74
N MET A 313 21.57 -6.97 3.87
CA MET A 313 21.46 -5.52 4.07
C MET A 313 22.18 -5.05 5.35
N VAL A 314 22.09 -5.82 6.44
CA VAL A 314 22.81 -5.51 7.68
C VAL A 314 24.33 -5.63 7.50
N LEU A 315 24.80 -6.67 6.82
CA LEU A 315 26.23 -6.84 6.52
C LEU A 315 26.77 -5.72 5.62
N ASP A 316 26.05 -5.42 4.54
CA ASP A 316 26.42 -4.37 3.59
C ASP A 316 26.49 -2.99 4.30
N TYR A 317 25.66 -2.74 5.31
CA TYR A 317 25.73 -1.52 6.14
C TYR A 317 26.94 -1.52 7.09
N ALA A 318 27.23 -2.65 7.74
CA ALA A 318 28.36 -2.77 8.66
C ALA A 318 29.72 -2.60 7.96
N GLU A 319 29.82 -2.98 6.68
CA GLU A 319 31.05 -2.83 5.87
C GLU A 319 31.25 -1.39 5.36
N GLN A 320 30.23 -0.53 5.41
CA GLN A 320 30.30 0.88 4.98
C GLN A 320 30.73 1.85 6.10
N GLY A 321 30.74 1.40 7.36
CA GLY A 321 31.09 2.21 8.55
C GLY A 321 32.51 1.96 9.04
#